data_AF-A0A955NW11-F1
#
_entry.id   AF-A0A955NW11-F1
#
_cell.length_a   1.000
_cell.length_b   1.000
_cell.length_c   1.000
_cell.angle_alpha   90.00
_cell.angle_beta   90.00
_cell.angle_gamma   90.00
#
_symmetry.space_group_name_H-M   'P 1'
#
loop_
_entity.id
_entity.type
_entity.pdbx_description
1 polymer ?
#
loop_
_entity_poly.entity_id
_entity_poly.type
_entity_poly.pdbx_seq_one_letter_code
_entity_poly.pdbx_strand_id
1 'polypeptide(L)'
;TTNTDPWLKGEGINDEFTLVYPGETTIPSVRWEALRDGMEDIAALEILADRVHKAEGLSGLDEPIARAKETIRRGLSEVSELSDEAFIESRDYLRQGRRRIWHAPTDVDLYHRLREEIVQRTLELPVERP
;
A
#
# COMPACT_ATOMS: atom_id res chain seq x y z
N THR A 1 17.49 -3.50 -35.43
CA THR A 1 17.75 -2.39 -34.48
C THR A 1 16.41 -1.80 -34.11
N THR A 2 15.78 -2.34 -33.08
CA THR A 2 14.41 -1.96 -32.72
C THR A 2 14.48 -0.84 -31.69
N ASN A 3 14.16 0.35 -32.18
CA ASN A 3 13.26 1.34 -31.58
C ASN A 3 13.57 1.74 -30.13
N THR A 4 14.26 2.88 -30.01
CA THR A 4 14.35 3.71 -28.81
C THR A 4 12.95 3.88 -28.21
N ASP A 5 12.82 3.61 -26.91
CA ASP A 5 11.59 3.87 -26.16
C ASP A 5 11.23 5.37 -26.30
N PRO A 6 10.07 5.73 -26.88
CA PRO A 6 9.74 7.13 -27.18
C PRO A 6 9.59 8.00 -25.92
N TRP A 7 9.48 7.40 -24.74
CA TRP A 7 9.23 8.12 -23.49
C TRP A 7 10.48 8.37 -22.64
N LEU A 8 11.55 7.60 -22.85
CA LEU A 8 12.78 7.67 -22.05
C LEU A 8 13.98 7.82 -22.98
N LYS A 9 14.23 9.07 -23.40
CA LYS A 9 15.42 9.43 -24.18
C LYS A 9 16.66 9.43 -23.30
N GLY A 10 17.17 8.24 -23.02
CA GLY A 10 18.43 8.06 -22.32
C GLY A 10 18.19 7.56 -20.93
N GLU A 11 18.53 6.28 -20.77
CA GLU A 11 18.55 5.48 -19.57
C GLU A 11 19.29 6.15 -18.37
N GLY A 12 18.67 7.14 -17.73
CA GLY A 12 19.29 7.93 -16.66
C GLY A 12 18.58 7.82 -15.32
N ILE A 13 19.27 8.20 -14.23
CA ILE A 13 18.73 8.17 -12.86
C ILE A 13 17.49 9.07 -12.67
N ASN A 14 17.28 10.04 -13.57
CA ASN A 14 16.10 10.91 -13.54
C ASN A 14 14.84 10.24 -14.11
N ASP A 15 14.99 9.18 -14.90
CA ASP A 15 13.87 8.33 -15.35
C ASP A 15 13.34 7.48 -14.17
N GLU A 16 14.17 7.25 -13.16
CA GLU A 16 13.90 6.43 -11.97
C GLU A 16 12.74 6.99 -11.14
N PHE A 17 12.49 8.30 -11.16
CA PHE A 17 11.47 8.94 -10.32
C PHE A 17 10.18 9.28 -11.09
N THR A 18 10.09 8.92 -12.36
CA THR A 18 8.89 9.19 -13.15
C THR A 18 7.79 8.21 -12.76
N LEU A 19 6.87 8.66 -11.90
CA LEU A 19 5.67 7.92 -11.50
C LEU A 19 4.55 8.03 -12.52
N VAL A 20 4.66 8.98 -13.44
CA VAL A 20 3.59 9.39 -14.33
C VAL A 20 4.18 9.79 -15.69
N TYR A 21 3.64 9.25 -16.77
CA TYR A 21 4.11 9.50 -18.14
C TYR A 21 3.19 10.45 -18.91
N PRO A 22 3.74 11.27 -19.81
CA PRO A 22 2.93 12.14 -20.68
C PRO A 22 2.10 11.32 -21.69
N GLY A 23 0.88 11.80 -21.97
CA GLY A 23 -0.08 11.24 -22.94
C GLY A 23 -1.22 12.23 -23.19
N GLU A 24 -2.15 11.93 -24.11
CA GLU A 24 -3.36 12.77 -24.30
C GLU A 24 -4.12 12.97 -22.97
N THR A 25 -4.11 11.92 -22.15
CA THR A 25 -4.30 11.98 -20.72
C THR A 25 -3.04 11.47 -20.04
N THR A 26 -2.72 12.03 -18.88
CA THR A 26 -1.65 11.56 -17.98
C THR A 26 -1.74 10.05 -17.74
N ILE A 27 -0.65 9.30 -18.01
CA ILE A 27 -0.62 7.84 -17.88
C ILE A 27 0.11 7.46 -16.58
N PRO A 28 -0.59 6.93 -15.56
CA PRO A 28 0.07 6.49 -14.33
C PRO A 28 0.96 5.27 -14.59
N SER A 29 2.09 5.20 -13.89
CA SER A 29 2.93 4.00 -13.85
C SER A 29 2.37 2.96 -12.87
N VAL A 30 2.78 1.70 -13.03
CA VAL A 30 2.47 0.64 -12.04
C VAL A 30 2.93 1.02 -10.62
N ARG A 31 4.03 1.77 -10.51
CA ARG A 31 4.56 2.25 -9.22
C ARG A 31 3.69 3.33 -8.59
N TRP A 32 3.05 4.17 -9.41
CA TRP A 32 2.06 5.13 -8.93
C TRP A 32 0.83 4.43 -8.38
N GLU A 33 0.33 3.42 -9.09
CA GLU A 33 -0.81 2.62 -8.63
C GLU A 33 -0.47 1.91 -7.31
N ALA A 34 0.70 1.29 -7.19
CA ALA A 34 1.15 0.68 -5.93
C ALA A 34 1.28 1.68 -4.77
N LEU A 35 1.81 2.89 -5.03
CA LEU A 35 1.86 3.96 -4.03
C LEU A 35 0.46 4.38 -3.59
N ARG A 36 -0.46 4.59 -4.53
CA ARG A 36 -1.85 4.95 -4.23
C ARG A 36 -2.51 3.87 -3.38
N ASP A 37 -2.38 2.61 -3.78
CA ASP A 37 -2.92 1.47 -3.07
C ASP A 37 -2.39 1.38 -1.62
N GLY A 38 -1.08 1.60 -1.41
CA GLY A 38 -0.50 1.67 -0.07
C GLY A 38 -1.01 2.85 0.77
N MET A 39 -1.24 4.01 0.14
CA MET A 39 -1.85 5.16 0.83
C MET A 39 -3.31 4.88 1.23
N GLU A 40 -4.07 4.18 0.38
CA GLU A 40 -5.44 3.75 0.69
C GLU A 40 -5.45 2.76 1.87
N ASP A 41 -4.49 1.85 1.94
CA ASP A 41 -4.34 0.90 3.06
C ASP A 41 -4.03 1.62 4.38
N ILE A 42 -3.13 2.61 4.37
CA ILE A 42 -2.86 3.45 5.54
C ILE A 42 -4.12 4.20 5.99
N ALA A 43 -4.84 4.82 5.05
CA ALA A 43 -6.09 5.53 5.36
C ALA A 43 -7.15 4.60 5.97
N ALA A 44 -7.25 3.35 5.48
CA ALA A 44 -8.16 2.36 6.04
C ALA A 44 -7.77 1.96 7.48
N LEU A 45 -6.47 1.81 7.77
CA LEU A 45 -5.96 1.57 9.12
C LEU A 45 -6.24 2.75 10.06
N GLU A 46 -6.13 3.99 9.59
CA GLU A 46 -6.48 5.20 10.36
C GLU A 46 -7.97 5.24 10.71
N ILE A 47 -8.85 4.88 9.76
CA ILE A 47 -10.30 4.78 10.01
C ILE A 47 -10.58 3.72 11.09
N LEU A 48 -9.91 2.57 11.05
CA LEU A 48 -10.04 1.55 12.09
C LEU A 48 -9.54 2.05 13.45
N ALA A 49 -8.44 2.80 13.48
CA ALA A 49 -7.90 3.40 14.70
C ALA A 49 -8.86 4.43 15.33
N ASP A 50 -9.51 5.28 14.53
CA ASP A 50 -10.55 6.19 15.00
C ASP A 50 -11.74 5.43 15.60
N ARG A 51 -12.19 4.34 14.95
CA ARG A 51 -13.26 3.50 15.51
C ARG A 51 -12.87 2.84 16.82
N VAL A 52 -11.63 2.35 16.93
CA VAL A 52 -11.10 1.81 18.18
C VAL A 52 -11.17 2.87 19.26
N HIS A 53 -10.65 4.08 19.00
CA HIS A 53 -10.65 5.16 19.98
C HIS A 53 -12.06 5.54 20.45
N LYS A 54 -13.04 5.59 19.53
CA LYS A 54 -14.45 5.86 19.87
C LYS A 54 -15.13 4.73 20.64
N ALA A 55 -14.69 3.49 20.43
CA ALA A 55 -15.21 2.32 21.12
C ALA A 55 -14.62 2.15 22.53
N GLU A 56 -13.47 2.76 22.83
CA GLU A 56 -12.84 2.70 24.15
C GLU A 56 -13.79 3.22 25.24
N GLY A 57 -13.98 2.42 26.29
CA GLY A 57 -14.89 2.74 27.40
C GLY A 57 -16.32 2.26 27.22
N LEU A 58 -16.69 1.72 26.05
CA LEU A 58 -17.96 1.02 25.86
C LEU A 58 -17.88 -0.39 26.44
N SER A 59 -18.88 -0.79 27.22
CA SER A 59 -18.93 -2.11 27.83
C SER A 59 -19.14 -3.22 26.78
N GLY A 60 -18.39 -4.31 26.90
CA GLY A 60 -18.55 -5.50 26.04
C GLY A 60 -17.76 -5.44 24.72
N LEU A 61 -16.91 -4.44 24.52
CA LEU A 61 -16.09 -4.28 23.31
C LEU A 61 -14.60 -4.57 23.52
N ASP A 62 -14.17 -5.00 24.71
CA ASP A 62 -12.75 -5.23 25.02
C ASP A 62 -12.05 -6.15 24.01
N GLU A 63 -12.72 -7.26 23.67
CA GLU A 63 -12.20 -8.28 22.77
C GLU A 63 -12.20 -7.83 21.28
N PRO A 64 -13.29 -7.24 20.74
CA PRO A 64 -13.26 -6.57 19.44
C PRO A 64 -12.18 -5.48 19.33
N ILE A 65 -12.02 -4.65 20.37
CA ILE A 65 -10.99 -3.58 20.43
C ILE A 65 -9.59 -4.19 20.41
N ALA A 66 -9.34 -5.24 21.19
CA ALA A 66 -8.05 -5.93 21.22
C ALA A 66 -7.68 -6.48 19.84
N ARG A 67 -8.62 -7.14 19.16
CA ARG A 67 -8.40 -7.66 17.79
C ARG A 67 -8.14 -6.54 16.79
N ALA A 68 -8.91 -5.46 16.84
CA ALA A 68 -8.73 -4.31 15.96
C ALA A 68 -7.34 -3.67 16.16
N LYS A 69 -6.89 -3.51 17.41
CA LYS A 69 -5.54 -3.00 17.73
C LYS A 69 -4.44 -3.91 17.17
N GLU A 70 -4.61 -5.23 17.27
CA GLU A 70 -3.64 -6.17 16.70
C GLU A 70 -3.62 -6.10 15.16
N THR A 71 -4.78 -6.01 14.51
CA THR A 71 -4.86 -5.80 13.05
C THR A 71 -4.17 -4.50 12.64
N ILE A 72 -4.34 -3.40 13.39
CA ILE A 72 -3.63 -2.13 13.12
C ILE A 72 -2.12 -2.32 13.23
N ARG A 73 -1.65 -2.90 14.34
CA ARG A 73 -0.22 -3.10 14.60
C ARG A 73 0.42 -3.95 13.50
N ARG A 74 -0.23 -5.05 13.14
CA ARG A 74 0.24 -5.96 12.10
C ARG A 74 0.21 -5.31 10.73
N GLY A 75 -0.89 -4.64 10.35
CA GLY A 75 -1.02 -3.97 9.06
C GLY A 75 0.05 -2.91 8.84
N LEU A 76 0.37 -2.10 9.85
CA LEU A 76 1.45 -1.11 9.77
C LEU A 76 2.83 -1.76 9.58
N SER A 77 3.08 -2.90 10.22
CA SER A 77 4.33 -3.67 10.04
C SER A 77 4.42 -4.23 8.63
N GLU A 78 3.36 -4.90 8.17
CA GLU A 78 3.29 -5.53 6.85
C GLU A 78 3.46 -4.50 5.73
N VAL A 79 2.75 -3.36 5.80
CA VAL A 79 2.89 -2.27 4.82
C VAL A 79 4.32 -1.70 4.82
N SER A 80 4.94 -1.54 6.00
CA SER A 80 6.30 -1.00 6.10
C SER A 80 7.36 -1.97 5.60
N GLU A 81 7.29 -3.25 6.00
CA GLU A 81 8.25 -4.29 5.61
C GLU A 81 8.22 -4.54 4.09
N LEU A 82 7.03 -4.61 3.49
CA LEU A 82 6.89 -4.76 2.04
C LEU A 82 7.37 -3.53 1.28
N SER A 83 7.19 -2.34 1.85
CA SER A 83 7.72 -1.10 1.27
C SER A 83 9.25 -1.10 1.26
N ASP A 84 9.88 -1.56 2.36
CA ASP A 84 11.33 -1.67 2.46
C ASP A 84 11.89 -2.75 1.51
N GLU A 85 11.25 -3.90 1.40
CA GLU A 85 11.66 -4.98 0.50
C GLU A 85 11.56 -4.54 -0.97
N ALA A 86 10.43 -3.92 -1.36
CA ALA A 86 10.25 -3.38 -2.71
C ALA A 86 11.28 -2.29 -3.04
N PHE A 87 11.67 -1.46 -2.05
CA PHE A 87 12.69 -0.42 -2.22
C PHE A 87 14.10 -1.02 -2.41
N ILE A 88 14.46 -2.03 -1.59
CA ILE A 88 15.75 -2.73 -1.69
C ILE A 88 15.87 -3.45 -3.02
N GLU A 89 14.83 -4.20 -3.41
CA GLU A 89 14.79 -4.92 -4.68
C GLU A 89 14.92 -3.94 -5.85
N SER A 90 14.17 -2.84 -5.83
CA SER A 90 14.25 -1.79 -6.85
C SER A 90 15.67 -1.27 -7.03
N ARG A 91 16.33 -0.87 -5.93
CA ARG A 91 17.70 -0.34 -5.96
C ARG A 91 18.70 -1.35 -6.52
N ASP A 92 18.62 -2.60 -6.10
CA ASP A 92 19.60 -3.62 -6.50
C ASP A 92 19.35 -4.11 -7.95
N TYR A 93 18.09 -4.14 -8.40
CA TYR A 93 17.72 -4.45 -9.78
C TYR A 93 18.19 -3.36 -10.76
N LEU A 94 18.07 -2.09 -10.35
CA LEU A 94 18.56 -0.93 -11.11
C LEU A 94 20.09 -0.89 -11.19
N ARG A 95 20.80 -1.22 -10.11
CA ARG A 95 22.28 -1.37 -10.12
C ARG A 95 22.77 -2.43 -11.11
N GLN A 96 21.93 -3.42 -11.42
CA GLN A 96 22.24 -4.49 -12.38
C GLN A 96 21.82 -4.13 -13.82
N GLY A 97 21.36 -2.89 -14.07
CA GLY A 97 20.92 -2.44 -15.40
C GLY A 97 19.60 -3.05 -15.87
N ARG A 98 18.82 -3.64 -14.96
CA ARG A 98 17.51 -4.23 -15.27
C ARG A 98 16.41 -3.28 -14.78
N ARG A 99 15.34 -3.11 -15.58
CA ARG A 99 14.36 -2.01 -15.42
C ARG A 99 12.93 -2.42 -15.03
N ARG A 100 12.65 -3.71 -14.86
CA ARG A 100 11.30 -4.20 -14.52
C ARG A 100 11.28 -4.79 -13.12
N ILE A 101 10.66 -4.06 -12.20
CA ILE A 101 10.28 -4.55 -10.87
C ILE A 101 8.79 -4.90 -10.95
N TRP A 102 8.42 -6.07 -10.47
CA TRP A 102 7.04 -6.51 -10.32
C TRP A 102 6.86 -6.99 -8.88
N HIS A 103 5.72 -6.69 -8.28
CA HIS A 103 5.33 -7.29 -7.01
C HIS A 103 5.27 -8.81 -7.15
N ALA A 104 5.70 -9.52 -6.10
CA ALA A 104 5.50 -10.96 -6.05
C ALA A 104 4.00 -11.23 -5.93
N PRO A 105 3.45 -12.31 -6.53
CA PRO A 105 2.04 -12.67 -6.39
C PRO A 105 1.58 -12.80 -4.93
N THR A 106 2.52 -13.13 -4.03
CA THR A 106 2.32 -13.21 -2.58
C THR A 106 1.94 -11.88 -1.94
N ASP A 107 2.37 -10.76 -2.51
CA ASP A 107 2.12 -9.43 -1.97
C ASP A 107 0.66 -9.02 -2.20
N VAL A 108 0.12 -9.37 -3.37
CA VAL A 108 -1.27 -9.05 -3.76
C VAL A 108 -2.25 -9.77 -2.83
N ASP A 109 -2.04 -11.06 -2.58
CA ASP A 109 -2.89 -11.86 -1.68
C ASP A 109 -2.83 -11.34 -0.23
N LEU A 110 -1.66 -10.84 0.19
CA LEU A 110 -1.47 -10.27 1.51
C LEU A 110 -2.28 -8.96 1.69
N TYR A 111 -2.19 -8.03 0.74
CA TYR A 111 -2.95 -6.78 0.78
C TYR A 111 -4.46 -7.03 0.74
N HIS A 112 -4.93 -7.96 -0.10
CA HIS A 112 -6.35 -8.31 -0.13
C HIS A 112 -6.85 -8.83 1.21
N ARG A 113 -6.10 -9.74 1.84
CA ARG A 113 -6.46 -10.27 3.16
C ARG A 113 -6.46 -9.17 4.23
N LEU A 114 -5.45 -8.31 4.22
CA LEU A 114 -5.35 -7.20 5.16
C LEU A 114 -6.56 -6.26 5.04
N ARG A 115 -6.95 -5.88 3.81
CA ARG A 115 -8.13 -5.05 3.53
C ARG A 115 -9.41 -5.70 4.04
N GLU A 116 -9.61 -6.98 3.75
CA GLU A 116 -10.77 -7.74 4.25
C GLU A 116 -10.83 -7.74 5.78
N GLU A 117 -9.70 -7.97 6.44
CA GLU A 117 -9.63 -7.93 7.90
C GLU A 117 -9.93 -6.54 8.46
N ILE A 118 -9.35 -5.48 7.88
CA ILE A 118 -9.65 -4.10 8.29
C ILE A 118 -11.16 -3.85 8.20
N VAL A 119 -11.80 -4.24 7.10
CA VAL A 119 -13.26 -4.09 6.94
C VAL A 119 -14.02 -4.86 8.02
N GLN A 120 -13.67 -6.13 8.27
CA GLN A 120 -14.34 -6.94 9.29
C GLN A 120 -14.20 -6.30 10.69
N ARG A 121 -12.99 -5.91 11.10
CA ARG A 121 -12.76 -5.28 12.42
C ARG A 121 -13.46 -3.92 12.53
N THR A 122 -13.49 -3.18 11.42
CA THR A 122 -14.20 -1.91 11.32
C THR A 122 -15.69 -2.13 11.59
N LEU A 123 -16.31 -3.15 11.00
CA LEU A 123 -17.73 -3.48 11.17
C LEU A 123 -18.09 -4.05 12.55
N GLU A 124 -17.15 -4.67 13.26
CA GLU A 124 -17.33 -5.14 14.63
C GLU A 124 -17.46 -3.99 15.66
N LEU A 125 -16.93 -2.82 15.31
CA LEU A 125 -16.97 -1.63 16.17
C LEU A 125 -18.17 -0.75 15.83
N PRO A 126 -18.82 -0.15 16.85
CA PRO A 126 -20.01 0.66 16.65
C PRO A 126 -19.70 1.89 15.78
N VAL A 127 -20.66 2.22 14.91
CA VAL A 127 -20.68 3.50 14.19
C VAL A 127 -21.42 4.49 15.07
N GLU A 128 -20.84 5.66 15.34
CA GLU A 128 -21.56 6.78 15.97
C GLU A 128 -22.88 6.97 15.22
N ARG A 129 -24.01 6.77 15.91
CA ARG A 129 -25.27 7.34 15.42
C ARG A 129 -25.29 8.80 15.86
N PRO A 130 -25.54 9.75 14.94
CA PRO A 130 -25.72 11.16 15.29
C PRO A 130 -26.91 11.35 16.24
#